data_AF-A0A2A5M6H0-F1
#
_entry.id   AF-A0A2A5M6H0-F1
#
_cell.length_a   1.000
_cell.length_b   1.000
_cell.length_c   1.000
_cell.angle_alpha   90.00
_cell.angle_beta   90.00
_cell.angle_gamma   90.00
#
_symmetry.space_group_name_H-M   'P 1'
#
loop_
_entity.id
_entity.type
_entity.pdbx_description
1 polymer ?
#
loop_
_entity_poly.entity_id
_entity_poly.type
_entity_poly.pdbx_seq_one_letter_code
_entity_poly.pdbx_strand_id
1 'polypeptide(L)'
;DEHYLQSKEGLNLPVKHCIKESLGWQMPKEFEPFLQKAHKIFYKNTFGSLELANFIQKSDYEELHFAGLVSHICVFCNIILAFGAKPNARIILHQNLSASFDENLEKSAFDILRAYGIEIV
;
A
#
# COMPACT_ATOMS: atom_id res chain seq x y z
N ASP A 1 -5.82 -13.82 15.25
CA ASP A 1 -7.07 -14.37 14.72
C ASP A 1 -6.96 -15.89 14.70
N GLU A 2 -7.84 -16.58 15.43
CA GLU A 2 -7.89 -18.04 15.47
C GLU A 2 -8.31 -18.63 14.11
N HIS A 3 -9.03 -17.85 13.30
CA HIS A 3 -9.52 -18.26 11.98
C HIS A 3 -8.56 -17.88 10.84
N TYR A 4 -7.41 -17.27 11.11
CA TYR A 4 -6.46 -16.85 10.06
C TYR A 4 -6.13 -18.00 9.10
N LEU A 5 -5.81 -19.20 9.63
CA LEU A 5 -5.45 -20.38 8.82
C LEU A 5 -6.63 -20.96 8.01
N GLN A 6 -7.86 -20.53 8.29
CA GLN A 6 -9.07 -20.90 7.54
C GLN A 6 -9.42 -19.85 6.47
N SER A 7 -8.79 -18.67 6.51
CA SER A 7 -8.99 -17.61 5.51
C SER A 7 -8.28 -17.93 4.19
N LYS A 8 -8.69 -17.26 3.10
CA LYS A 8 -8.01 -17.39 1.79
C LYS A 8 -6.51 -17.08 1.90
N GLU A 9 -6.14 -16.07 2.69
CA GLU A 9 -4.73 -15.72 2.89
C GLU A 9 -3.99 -16.80 3.68
N GLY A 10 -4.54 -17.29 4.78
CA GLY A 10 -3.93 -18.36 5.57
C GLY A 10 -3.79 -19.69 4.84
N LEU A 11 -4.67 -19.98 3.87
CA LEU A 11 -4.54 -21.14 2.99
C LEU A 11 -3.37 -21.00 1.99
N ASN A 12 -3.08 -19.78 1.52
CA ASN A 12 -1.99 -19.51 0.58
C ASN A 12 -0.67 -19.16 1.28
N LEU A 13 -0.74 -18.68 2.51
CA LEU A 13 0.38 -18.32 3.38
C LEU A 13 0.08 -18.81 4.81
N PRO A 14 0.35 -20.09 5.12
CA PRO A 14 0.00 -20.74 6.40
C PRO A 14 0.92 -20.33 7.56
N VAL A 15 1.32 -19.05 7.59
CA VAL A 15 2.12 -18.42 8.62
C VAL A 15 1.29 -17.30 9.22
N LYS A 16 0.98 -17.38 10.52
CA LYS A 16 0.29 -16.31 11.23
C LYS A 16 1.17 -15.06 11.23
N HIS A 17 0.66 -13.97 10.68
CA HIS A 17 1.37 -12.69 10.61
C HIS A 17 0.37 -11.52 10.71
N CYS A 18 0.88 -10.33 11.06
CA CYS A 18 0.10 -9.10 11.18
C CYS A 18 -1.23 -9.25 11.95
N ILE A 19 -1.26 -10.10 12.99
CA ILE A 19 -2.46 -10.30 13.81
C ILE A 19 -2.72 -9.02 14.60
N LYS A 20 -3.92 -8.45 14.46
CA LYS A 20 -4.34 -7.24 15.17
C LYS A 20 -3.95 -7.30 16.66
N GLU A 21 -3.43 -6.19 17.18
CA GLU A 21 -2.93 -6.01 18.56
C GLU A 21 -1.67 -6.81 18.94
N SER A 22 -1.18 -7.73 18.09
CA SER A 22 0.12 -8.37 18.29
C SER A 22 1.29 -7.41 18.04
N LEU A 23 2.47 -7.73 18.58
CA LEU A 23 3.68 -6.93 18.40
C LEU A 23 4.02 -6.71 16.91
N GLY A 24 3.90 -7.75 16.07
CA GLY A 24 4.19 -7.66 14.64
C GLY A 24 3.13 -6.91 13.82
N TRP A 25 2.00 -6.53 14.43
CA TRP A 25 0.98 -5.68 13.80
C TRP A 25 1.16 -4.20 14.14
N GLN A 26 1.81 -3.90 15.26
CA GLN A 26 2.05 -2.52 15.68
C GLN A 26 3.07 -1.86 14.74
N MET A 27 2.87 -0.56 14.49
CA MET A 27 3.85 0.23 13.76
C MET A 27 5.13 0.36 14.59
N PRO A 28 6.32 0.41 13.96
CA PRO A 28 7.57 0.66 14.66
C PRO A 28 7.51 1.99 15.43
N LYS A 29 8.18 2.08 16.58
CA LYS A 29 8.13 3.27 17.45
C LYS A 29 8.63 4.54 16.75
N GLU A 30 9.55 4.36 15.81
CA GLU A 30 10.09 5.40 14.94
C GLU A 30 8.99 6.09 14.11
N PHE A 31 7.85 5.43 13.89
CA PHE A 31 6.69 5.99 13.18
C PHE A 31 5.77 6.82 14.07
N GLU A 32 5.86 6.75 15.40
CA GLU A 32 4.95 7.45 16.33
C GLU A 32 4.81 8.96 16.03
N PRO A 33 5.89 9.73 15.79
CA PRO A 33 5.78 11.16 15.50
C PRO A 33 5.04 11.46 14.19
N PHE A 34 5.03 10.52 13.25
CA PHE A 34 4.34 10.65 11.97
C PHE A 34 2.89 10.22 12.08
N LEU A 35 2.59 9.18 12.85
CA LEU A 35 1.22 8.73 13.11
C LEU A 35 0.38 9.81 13.79
N GLN A 36 0.98 10.56 14.74
CA GLN A 36 0.31 11.68 15.40
C GLN A 36 0.00 12.84 14.44
N LYS A 37 0.73 12.97 13.34
CA LYS A 37 0.53 13.99 12.30
C LYS A 37 -0.31 13.49 11.13
N ALA A 38 -0.65 12.20 11.10
CA ALA A 38 -1.41 11.61 10.01
C ALA A 38 -2.81 12.21 9.97
N HIS A 39 -3.20 12.73 8.80
CA HIS A 39 -4.57 13.21 8.59
C HIS A 39 -5.60 12.10 8.78
N LYS A 40 -5.27 10.89 8.30
CA LYS A 40 -6.10 9.69 8.45
C LYS A 40 -5.24 8.43 8.39
N ILE A 41 -5.63 7.41 9.16
CA ILE A 41 -5.04 6.07 9.13
C ILE A 41 -6.08 5.10 8.59
N PHE A 42 -5.68 4.27 7.63
CA PHE A 42 -6.54 3.27 7.00
C PHE A 42 -6.09 1.87 7.38
N TYR A 43 -7.01 1.05 7.90
CA TYR A 43 -6.76 -0.36 8.17
C TYR A 43 -7.21 -1.19 6.98
N LYS A 44 -6.26 -1.82 6.30
CA LYS A 44 -6.51 -2.67 5.14
C LYS A 44 -6.67 -4.13 5.56
N ASN A 45 -7.65 -4.82 4.98
CA ASN A 45 -7.88 -6.25 5.15
C ASN A 45 -7.38 -7.09 3.96
N THR A 46 -6.66 -6.45 3.02
CA THR A 46 -6.00 -7.09 1.88
C THR A 46 -4.78 -6.25 1.45
N PHE A 47 -4.20 -6.49 0.27
CA PHE A 47 -3.03 -5.78 -0.22
C PHE A 47 -3.30 -4.29 -0.45
N GLY A 48 -4.37 -3.96 -1.17
CA GLY A 48 -4.87 -2.60 -1.38
C GLY A 48 -5.93 -2.19 -0.35
N SER A 49 -6.19 -0.87 -0.24
CA SER A 49 -7.22 -0.30 0.61
C SER A 49 -8.31 0.36 -0.25
N LEU A 50 -9.47 -0.29 -0.34
CA LEU A 50 -10.66 0.31 -0.97
C LEU A 50 -11.14 1.55 -0.19
N GLU A 51 -10.96 1.57 1.13
CA GLU A 51 -11.31 2.76 1.93
C GLU A 51 -10.45 3.96 1.54
N LEU A 52 -9.14 3.77 1.33
CA LEU A 52 -8.24 4.82 0.84
C LEU A 52 -8.65 5.29 -0.56
N ALA A 53 -8.93 4.37 -1.47
CA ALA A 53 -9.36 4.71 -2.82
C ALA A 53 -10.66 5.54 -2.83
N ASN A 54 -11.66 5.14 -2.04
CA ASN A 54 -12.91 5.87 -1.90
C ASN A 54 -12.72 7.24 -1.22
N PHE A 55 -11.77 7.36 -0.31
CA PHE A 55 -11.38 8.65 0.28
C PHE A 55 -10.75 9.57 -0.76
N ILE A 56 -9.82 9.06 -1.57
CA ILE A 56 -9.18 9.80 -2.67
C ILE A 56 -10.23 10.24 -3.71
N GLN A 57 -11.16 9.37 -4.10
CA GLN A 57 -12.21 9.68 -5.07
C GLN A 57 -13.03 10.93 -4.70
N LYS A 58 -13.25 11.15 -3.39
CA LYS A 58 -14.06 12.26 -2.86
C LYS A 58 -13.24 13.51 -2.54
N SER A 59 -11.93 13.45 -2.73
CA SER A 59 -11.01 14.56 -2.44
C SER A 59 -10.83 15.47 -3.66
N ASP A 60 -10.29 16.67 -3.42
CA ASP A 60 -9.84 17.59 -4.47
C ASP A 60 -8.34 17.47 -4.77
N TYR A 61 -7.67 16.40 -4.31
CA TYR A 61 -6.23 16.21 -4.55
C TYR A 61 -5.86 16.10 -6.04
N GLU A 62 -4.99 16.97 -6.51
CA GLU A 62 -4.47 16.94 -7.88
C GLU A 62 -3.20 16.08 -8.00
N GLU A 63 -2.48 15.91 -6.89
CA GLU A 63 -1.27 15.08 -6.81
C GLU A 63 -1.37 14.04 -5.69
N LEU A 64 -0.92 12.82 -5.96
CA LEU A 64 -0.92 11.70 -5.00
C LEU A 64 0.49 11.09 -4.93
N HIS A 65 1.09 11.15 -3.75
CA HIS A 65 2.42 10.59 -3.50
C HIS A 65 2.34 9.28 -2.73
N PHE A 66 3.07 8.28 -3.21
CA PHE A 66 3.14 6.95 -2.62
C PHE A 66 4.57 6.59 -2.22
N ALA A 67 4.69 5.87 -1.11
CA ALA A 67 5.90 5.26 -0.59
C ALA A 67 5.52 4.10 0.35
N GLY A 68 6.46 3.20 0.64
CA GLY A 68 6.29 2.13 1.61
C GLY A 68 6.56 0.73 1.05
N LEU A 69 6.06 -0.29 1.75
CA LEU A 69 6.36 -1.70 1.45
C LEU A 69 5.08 -2.53 1.34
N VAL A 70 5.03 -3.58 0.53
CA VAL A 70 6.03 -4.04 -0.45
C VAL A 70 5.72 -3.41 -1.82
N SER A 71 6.74 -2.93 -2.55
CA SER A 71 6.62 -2.13 -3.77
C SER A 71 5.74 -2.78 -4.84
N HIS A 72 5.99 -4.05 -5.18
CA HIS A 72 5.24 -4.80 -6.20
C HIS A 72 3.91 -5.40 -5.73
N ILE A 73 3.54 -5.23 -4.46
CA ILE A 73 2.31 -5.82 -3.89
C ILE A 73 1.38 -4.72 -3.36
N CYS A 74 1.63 -4.24 -2.15
CA CYS A 74 0.70 -3.34 -1.45
C CYS A 74 0.78 -1.93 -2.05
N VAL A 75 2.00 -1.45 -2.32
CA VAL A 75 2.19 -0.13 -2.91
C VAL A 75 1.60 -0.10 -4.32
N PHE A 76 1.99 -1.05 -5.17
CA PHE A 76 1.42 -1.22 -6.52
C PHE A 76 -0.12 -1.28 -6.49
N CYS A 77 -0.71 -2.15 -5.67
CA CYS A 77 -2.16 -2.32 -5.62
C CYS A 77 -2.89 -1.02 -5.20
N ASN A 78 -2.37 -0.30 -4.20
CA ASN A 78 -2.96 0.99 -3.80
C ASN A 78 -2.82 2.07 -4.88
N ILE A 79 -1.72 2.10 -5.63
CA ILE A 79 -1.53 3.03 -6.75
C ILE A 79 -2.55 2.76 -7.84
N ILE A 80 -2.77 1.50 -8.24
CA ILE A 80 -3.76 1.15 -9.27
C ILE A 80 -5.18 1.51 -8.80
N LEU A 81 -5.51 1.26 -7.54
CA LEU A 81 -6.81 1.67 -6.98
C LEU A 81 -6.97 3.20 -6.97
N ALA A 82 -5.91 3.94 -6.62
CA ALA A 82 -5.92 5.40 -6.63
C ALA A 82 -6.05 5.97 -8.05
N PHE A 83 -5.37 5.38 -9.03
CA PHE A 83 -5.54 5.71 -10.44
C PHE A 83 -6.99 5.51 -10.90
N GLY A 84 -7.62 4.38 -10.55
CA GLY A 84 -9.03 4.14 -10.84
C GLY A 84 -9.97 5.11 -10.12
N ALA A 85 -9.63 5.50 -8.90
CA ALA A 85 -10.41 6.46 -8.11
C ALA A 85 -10.29 7.90 -8.64
N LYS A 86 -9.13 8.28 -9.19
CA LYS A 86 -8.84 9.64 -9.65
C LYS A 86 -7.90 9.64 -10.87
N PRO A 87 -8.41 9.35 -12.07
CA PRO A 87 -7.59 9.10 -13.26
C PRO A 87 -6.83 10.33 -13.78
N ASN A 88 -7.26 11.54 -13.43
CA ASN A 88 -6.63 12.79 -13.85
C ASN A 88 -5.63 13.35 -12.82
N ALA A 89 -5.51 12.73 -11.63
CA ALA A 89 -4.50 13.17 -10.67
C ALA A 89 -3.10 12.74 -11.14
N ARG A 90 -2.10 13.57 -10.89
CA ARG A 90 -0.69 13.19 -11.05
C ARG A 90 -0.33 12.23 -9.93
N ILE A 91 0.09 11.01 -10.28
CA ILE A 91 0.45 9.99 -9.30
C ILE A 91 1.96 9.75 -9.35
N ILE A 92 2.60 9.85 -8.19
CA ILE A 92 4.05 9.77 -8.03
C ILE A 92 4.39 8.69 -7.01
N LEU A 93 5.26 7.75 -7.39
CA LEU A 93 5.87 6.78 -6.49
C LEU A 93 7.31 7.16 -6.22
N HIS A 94 7.64 7.38 -4.95
CA HIS A 94 9.01 7.58 -4.48
C HIS A 94 9.71 6.23 -4.35
N GLN A 95 10.50 5.85 -5.36
CA GLN A 95 11.14 4.54 -5.47
C GLN A 95 12.16 4.32 -4.36
N ASN A 96 12.92 5.35 -3.99
CA ASN A 96 13.92 5.26 -2.91
C ASN A 96 13.28 5.13 -1.51
N LEU A 97 11.96 5.28 -1.42
CA LEU A 97 11.17 5.10 -0.21
C LEU A 97 10.26 3.86 -0.29
N SER A 98 10.52 2.99 -1.28
CA SER A 98 9.79 1.75 -1.49
C SER A 98 10.77 0.61 -1.76
N ALA A 99 10.39 -0.62 -1.41
CA ALA A 99 11.25 -1.78 -1.64
C ALA A 99 10.45 -3.07 -1.80
N SER A 100 11.08 -4.03 -2.45
CA SER A 100 10.68 -5.42 -2.60
C SER A 100 11.71 -6.34 -1.96
N PHE A 101 11.31 -7.57 -1.62
CA PHE A 101 12.26 -8.63 -1.33
C PHE A 101 12.89 -9.23 -2.60
N ASP A 102 12.34 -8.90 -3.77
CA ASP A 102 12.79 -9.36 -5.09
C ASP A 102 12.88 -8.16 -6.05
N GLU A 103 14.09 -7.86 -6.50
CA GLU A 103 14.42 -6.72 -7.37
C GLU A 103 13.81 -6.86 -8.77
N ASN A 104 13.63 -8.09 -9.28
CA ASN A 104 13.03 -8.31 -10.59
C ASN A 104 11.53 -8.02 -10.56
N LEU A 105 10.85 -8.44 -9.49
CA LEU A 105 9.43 -8.11 -9.28
C LEU A 105 9.24 -6.61 -9.07
N GLU A 106 10.14 -5.96 -8.34
CA GLU A 106 10.13 -4.51 -8.17
C GLU A 106 10.25 -3.76 -9.49
N LYS A 107 11.28 -4.08 -10.27
CA LYS A 107 11.50 -3.48 -11.58
C LYS A 107 10.28 -3.68 -12.49
N SER A 108 9.72 -4.88 -12.49
CA SER A 108 8.53 -5.20 -13.29
C SER A 108 7.31 -4.38 -12.86
N ALA A 109 7.10 -4.22 -11.55
CA ALA A 109 6.03 -3.37 -11.03
C ALA A 109 6.21 -1.90 -11.43
N PHE A 110 7.44 -1.36 -11.34
CA PHE A 110 7.71 0.02 -11.77
C PHE A 110 7.52 0.20 -13.27
N ASP A 111 7.96 -0.75 -14.10
CA ASP A 111 7.76 -0.70 -15.55
C ASP A 111 6.27 -0.73 -15.91
N ILE A 112 5.46 -1.54 -15.21
CA ILE A 112 4.01 -1.54 -15.38
C ILE A 112 3.41 -0.21 -14.93
N LEU A 113 3.77 0.33 -13.76
CA LEU A 113 3.26 1.62 -13.28
C LEU A 113 3.55 2.76 -14.26
N ARG A 114 4.75 2.79 -14.86
CA ARG A 114 5.09 3.75 -15.93
C ARG A 114 4.15 3.62 -17.13
N ALA A 115 3.75 2.40 -17.50
CA ALA A 115 2.79 2.18 -18.59
C ALA A 115 1.39 2.74 -18.29
N TYR A 116 1.01 2.87 -17.00
CA TYR A 116 -0.20 3.57 -16.56
C TYR A 116 -0.02 5.10 -16.47
N GLY A 117 1.16 5.63 -16.79
CA GLY A 117 1.48 7.07 -16.69
C GLY A 117 1.86 7.53 -15.28
N ILE A 118 2.19 6.61 -14.37
CA ILE A 118 2.61 6.95 -13.00
C ILE A 118 4.09 7.36 -13.03
N GLU A 119 4.40 8.47 -12.37
CA GLU A 119 5.75 8.98 -12.24
C GLU A 119 6.53 8.20 -11.18
N ILE A 120 7.72 7.72 -11.54
CA ILE A 120 8.61 6.99 -10.62
C ILE A 120 9.83 7.87 -10.37
N VAL A 121 10.02 8.33 -9.13
CA VAL A 121 11.10 9.26 -8.72
C VAL A 121 11.99 8.67 -7.63
#